data_AF-A0A3M2IN26-F1
#
_entry.id   AF-A0A3M2IN26-F1
#
_cell.length_a   1.000
_cell.length_b   1.000
_cell.length_c   1.000
_cell.angle_alpha   90.00
_cell.angle_beta   90.00
_cell.angle_gamma   90.00
#
_symmetry.space_group_name_H-M   'P 1'
#
loop_
_entity.id
_entity.type
_entity.pdbx_description
1 polymer ?
#
loop_
_entity_poly.entity_id
_entity_poly.type
_entity_poly.pdbx_seq_one_letter_code
_entity_poly.pdbx_strand_id
1 'polypeptide(L)'
;MDHRWVLWWITGKYLWSRMGHFLRSRLRGTDEFEQELAKENLILREAARKLGIEVIDHGGGMLEFRCGERRSFIKGNATELESAVAHRIAGDKFLVSRILAENGLPVPAGTCFTVDEVERAREYFHHAEKPLVVKPRRGTSGGLGVTAGIESWRDFRRAFFEAGMYDRYVLVERFVSGEHIRLLMIKDQLLSAVRRVPAFLIGDGRRSIRRLIQETNRRRAASQQFPRLWPIRINNDLKLTLRRQSLTLRSVPPAGQKVYVKTICNGHQGGIVEEVTRIIHP
;
A
#
# COMPACT_ATOMS: atom_id res chain seq x y z
N MET A 1 38.44 7.63 3.07
CA MET A 1 37.76 6.43 2.53
C MET A 1 37.49 6.68 1.07
N ASP A 2 37.99 5.82 0.19
CA ASP A 2 38.01 6.03 -1.25
C ASP A 2 36.59 5.98 -1.86
N HIS A 3 36.15 7.10 -2.43
CA HIS A 3 34.81 7.31 -3.00
C HIS A 3 34.49 6.30 -4.13
N ARG A 4 35.50 5.67 -4.73
CA ARG A 4 35.34 4.66 -5.78
C ARG A 4 34.73 3.35 -5.28
N TRP A 5 34.99 2.97 -4.02
CA TRP A 5 34.39 1.77 -3.41
C TRP A 5 32.90 1.94 -3.12
N VAL A 6 32.47 3.15 -2.78
CA VAL A 6 31.04 3.47 -2.56
C VAL A 6 30.29 3.44 -3.89
N LEU A 7 30.87 3.98 -4.96
CA LEU A 7 30.28 3.89 -6.31
C LEU A 7 30.16 2.45 -6.79
N TRP A 8 31.18 1.61 -6.61
CA TRP A 8 31.13 0.19 -7.00
C TRP A 8 30.12 -0.63 -6.20
N TRP A 9 29.99 -0.34 -4.90
CA TRP A 9 28.98 -0.97 -4.04
C TRP A 9 27.55 -0.54 -4.42
N ILE A 10 27.37 0.75 -4.78
CA ILE A 10 26.09 1.29 -5.24
C ILE A 10 25.75 0.73 -6.62
N THR A 11 26.64 0.74 -7.61
CA THR A 11 26.36 0.25 -8.96
C THR A 11 26.14 -1.27 -8.98
N GLY A 12 26.92 -2.03 -8.22
CA GLY A 12 26.74 -3.47 -8.07
C GLY A 12 25.40 -3.86 -7.42
N LYS A 13 25.03 -3.22 -6.30
CA LYS A 13 23.70 -3.42 -5.70
C LYS A 13 22.56 -2.86 -6.55
N TYR A 14 22.79 -1.75 -7.25
CA TYR A 14 21.80 -1.12 -8.13
C TYR A 14 21.48 -2.04 -9.31
N LEU A 15 22.49 -2.58 -10.01
CA LEU A 15 22.29 -3.57 -11.07
C LEU A 15 21.66 -4.86 -10.54
N TRP A 16 22.11 -5.37 -9.39
CA TRP A 16 21.58 -6.61 -8.84
C TRP A 16 20.16 -6.47 -8.26
N SER A 17 19.82 -5.29 -7.72
CA SER A 17 18.46 -4.93 -7.29
C SER A 17 17.54 -4.68 -8.49
N ARG A 18 18.04 -4.06 -9.57
CA ARG A 18 17.26 -3.79 -10.77
C ARG A 18 17.05 -5.06 -11.61
N MET A 19 18.04 -5.93 -11.72
CA MET A 19 17.88 -7.29 -12.21
C MET A 19 16.98 -8.11 -11.28
N GLY A 20 17.15 -7.97 -9.97
CA GLY A 20 16.30 -8.64 -8.98
C GLY A 20 14.86 -8.15 -8.96
N HIS A 21 14.60 -6.88 -9.28
CA HIS A 21 13.28 -6.27 -9.41
C HIS A 21 12.68 -6.62 -10.77
N PHE A 22 13.46 -6.59 -11.86
CA PHE A 22 13.04 -7.07 -13.17
C PHE A 22 12.70 -8.56 -13.15
N LEU A 23 13.51 -9.37 -12.47
CA LEU A 23 13.25 -10.79 -12.24
C LEU A 23 12.09 -10.99 -11.26
N ARG A 24 11.98 -10.23 -10.16
CA ARG A 24 10.84 -10.35 -9.21
C ARG A 24 9.54 -9.79 -9.76
N SER A 25 9.54 -8.77 -10.62
CA SER A 25 8.35 -8.28 -11.32
C SER A 25 7.90 -9.29 -12.36
N ARG A 26 8.84 -10.02 -12.97
CA ARG A 26 8.53 -11.13 -13.89
C ARG A 26 8.16 -12.43 -13.17
N LEU A 27 8.65 -12.65 -11.94
CA LEU A 27 8.40 -13.85 -11.12
C LEU A 27 7.24 -13.69 -10.10
N ARG A 28 6.84 -12.47 -9.74
CA ARG A 28 5.71 -12.19 -8.82
C ARG A 28 4.56 -11.39 -9.48
N GLY A 29 4.78 -10.83 -10.66
CA GLY A 29 3.96 -9.73 -11.20
C GLY A 29 3.12 -10.06 -12.44
N THR A 30 2.84 -11.32 -12.71
CA THR A 30 1.73 -11.71 -13.60
C THR A 30 0.61 -12.32 -12.76
N ASP A 31 0.87 -13.37 -11.99
CA ASP A 31 -0.21 -14.12 -11.33
C ASP A 31 -0.99 -13.34 -10.26
N GLU A 32 -0.36 -12.58 -9.36
CA GLU A 32 -1.10 -11.85 -8.30
C GLU A 32 -1.88 -10.65 -8.88
N PHE A 33 -1.31 -9.93 -9.84
CA PHE A 33 -1.97 -8.79 -10.50
C PHE A 33 -3.11 -9.24 -11.43
N GLU A 34 -2.90 -10.30 -12.21
CA GLU A 34 -3.94 -10.94 -13.02
C GLU A 34 -5.05 -11.53 -12.13
N GLN A 35 -4.72 -12.07 -10.95
CA GLN A 35 -5.73 -12.52 -9.98
C GLN A 35 -6.54 -11.37 -9.35
N GLU A 36 -5.93 -10.21 -9.12
CA GLU A 36 -6.66 -9.01 -8.67
C GLU A 36 -7.55 -8.46 -9.78
N LEU A 37 -7.03 -8.30 -10.99
CA LEU A 37 -7.79 -7.93 -12.19
C LEU A 37 -8.98 -8.88 -12.40
N ALA A 38 -8.77 -10.20 -12.27
CA ALA A 38 -9.82 -11.18 -12.38
C ALA A 38 -10.93 -11.01 -11.32
N LYS A 39 -10.59 -10.60 -10.09
CA LYS A 39 -11.57 -10.33 -9.02
C LYS A 39 -12.31 -9.02 -9.20
N GLU A 40 -11.63 -7.94 -9.58
CA GLU A 40 -12.26 -6.65 -9.88
C GLU A 40 -13.22 -6.79 -11.07
N ASN A 41 -12.79 -7.49 -12.11
CA ASN A 41 -13.63 -7.86 -13.25
C ASN A 41 -14.85 -8.67 -12.80
N LEU A 42 -14.71 -9.58 -11.82
CA LEU A 42 -15.84 -10.36 -11.31
C LEU A 42 -16.92 -9.49 -10.65
N ILE A 43 -16.53 -8.53 -9.79
CA ILE A 43 -17.49 -7.64 -9.10
C ILE A 43 -18.24 -6.78 -10.13
N LEU A 44 -17.51 -6.22 -11.09
CA LEU A 44 -18.11 -5.39 -12.15
C LEU A 44 -19.04 -6.21 -13.06
N ARG A 45 -18.64 -7.44 -13.42
CA ARG A 45 -19.48 -8.37 -14.19
C ARG A 45 -20.75 -8.76 -13.44
N GLU A 46 -20.66 -9.03 -12.14
CA GLU A 46 -21.82 -9.39 -11.33
C GLU A 46 -22.80 -8.21 -11.21
N ALA A 47 -22.29 -7.00 -11.00
CA ALA A 47 -23.10 -5.78 -10.98
C ALA A 47 -23.78 -5.54 -12.33
N ALA A 48 -23.03 -5.64 -13.43
CA ALA A 48 -23.58 -5.50 -14.78
C ALA A 48 -24.68 -6.53 -15.06
N ARG A 49 -24.47 -7.80 -14.68
CA ARG A 49 -25.48 -8.86 -14.80
C ARG A 49 -26.76 -8.53 -14.02
N LYS A 50 -26.66 -8.02 -12.79
CA LYS A 50 -27.82 -7.59 -11.99
C LYS A 50 -28.59 -6.43 -12.62
N LEU A 51 -27.90 -5.58 -13.37
CA LEU A 51 -28.47 -4.42 -14.05
C LEU A 51 -28.91 -4.71 -15.51
N GLY A 52 -28.75 -5.95 -15.99
CA GLY A 52 -29.05 -6.29 -17.38
C GLY A 52 -28.09 -5.66 -18.41
N ILE A 53 -26.89 -5.27 -17.96
CA ILE A 53 -25.84 -4.69 -18.81
C ILE A 53 -25.00 -5.83 -19.38
N GLU A 54 -24.85 -5.86 -20.70
CA GLU A 54 -23.98 -6.81 -21.38
C GLU A 54 -22.51 -6.45 -21.13
N VAL A 55 -21.67 -7.45 -20.86
CA VAL A 55 -20.22 -7.26 -20.66
C VAL A 55 -19.42 -8.11 -21.62
N ILE A 56 -18.58 -7.48 -22.42
CA ILE A 56 -17.67 -8.12 -23.37
C ILE A 56 -16.25 -8.01 -22.82
N ASP A 57 -15.55 -9.15 -22.71
CA ASP A 57 -14.12 -9.19 -22.40
C ASP A 57 -13.31 -9.07 -23.70
N HIS A 58 -12.51 -8.02 -23.82
CA HIS A 58 -11.57 -7.87 -24.93
C HIS A 58 -10.19 -8.44 -24.61
N GLY A 59 -10.01 -9.03 -23.42
CA GLY A 59 -8.72 -9.55 -22.94
C GLY A 59 -7.79 -8.47 -22.40
N GLY A 60 -6.75 -8.91 -21.69
CA GLY A 60 -5.76 -8.04 -21.06
C GLY A 60 -6.34 -7.03 -20.06
N GLY A 61 -7.46 -7.37 -19.41
CA GLY A 61 -8.13 -6.49 -18.45
C GLY A 61 -8.97 -5.37 -19.07
N MET A 62 -9.36 -5.46 -20.34
CA MET A 62 -10.25 -4.51 -21.00
C MET A 62 -11.68 -5.07 -21.05
N LEU A 63 -12.60 -4.39 -20.38
CA LEU A 63 -14.03 -4.72 -20.38
C LEU A 63 -14.82 -3.64 -21.11
N GLU A 64 -15.76 -4.07 -21.96
CA GLU A 64 -16.78 -3.21 -22.55
C GLU A 64 -18.14 -3.53 -21.91
N PHE A 65 -18.85 -2.49 -21.52
CA PHE A 65 -20.19 -2.56 -20.94
C PHE A 65 -21.19 -1.96 -21.94
N ARG A 66 -22.21 -2.71 -22.35
CA ARG A 66 -23.24 -2.28 -23.31
C ARG A 66 -24.63 -2.26 -22.69
N CYS A 67 -25.34 -1.16 -22.92
CA CYS A 67 -26.72 -0.96 -22.49
C CYS A 67 -27.48 -0.20 -23.59
N GLY A 68 -28.21 -0.94 -24.44
CA GLY A 68 -28.81 -0.39 -25.66
C GLY A 68 -27.73 0.15 -26.60
N GLU A 69 -27.88 1.39 -27.05
CA GLU A 69 -26.90 2.06 -27.93
C GLU A 69 -25.68 2.62 -27.18
N ARG A 70 -25.71 2.61 -25.85
CA ARG A 70 -24.61 3.15 -25.03
C ARG A 70 -23.58 2.08 -24.75
N ARG A 71 -22.32 2.48 -24.82
CA ARG A 71 -21.16 1.66 -24.43
C ARG A 71 -20.22 2.44 -23.53
N SER A 72 -19.53 1.73 -22.65
CA SER A 72 -18.43 2.28 -21.86
C SER A 72 -17.33 1.24 -21.67
N PHE A 73 -16.11 1.71 -21.48
CA PHE A 73 -14.94 0.85 -21.33
C PHE A 73 -14.26 1.02 -19.97
N ILE A 74 -13.75 -0.09 -19.44
CA ILE A 74 -12.91 -0.13 -18.25
C ILE A 74 -11.65 -0.91 -18.58
N LYS A 75 -10.48 -0.33 -18.27
CA LYS A 75 -9.18 -0.99 -18.42
C LYS A 75 -8.51 -1.10 -17.05
N GLY A 76 -8.57 -2.29 -16.45
CA GLY A 76 -8.16 -2.49 -15.06
C GLY A 76 -8.92 -1.55 -14.12
N ASN A 77 -8.22 -0.62 -13.47
CA ASN A 77 -8.81 0.38 -12.58
C ASN A 77 -9.10 1.73 -13.27
N ALA A 78 -8.81 1.87 -14.57
CA ALA A 78 -9.11 3.07 -15.33
C ALA A 78 -10.53 3.02 -15.90
N THR A 79 -11.30 4.07 -15.67
CA THR A 79 -12.67 4.22 -16.17
C THR A 79 -12.77 5.47 -17.03
N GLU A 80 -13.79 5.54 -17.89
CA GLU A 80 -14.10 6.74 -18.69
C GLU A 80 -14.68 7.89 -17.86
N LEU A 81 -14.94 7.68 -16.56
CA LEU A 81 -15.49 8.70 -15.67
C LEU A 81 -14.47 9.78 -15.32
N GLU A 82 -13.17 9.48 -15.45
CA GLU A 82 -12.10 10.43 -15.17
C GLU A 82 -11.30 10.78 -16.43
N SER A 83 -10.86 12.03 -16.52
CA SER A 83 -9.99 12.44 -17.61
C SER A 83 -8.62 11.79 -17.50
N ALA A 84 -7.97 11.54 -18.65
CA ALA A 84 -6.59 11.05 -18.68
C ALA A 84 -5.63 11.98 -17.91
N VAL A 85 -5.93 13.28 -17.83
CA VAL A 85 -5.16 14.25 -17.05
C VAL A 85 -5.31 13.99 -15.56
N ALA A 86 -6.55 13.85 -15.06
CA ALA A 86 -6.82 13.56 -13.65
C ALA A 86 -6.12 12.27 -13.20
N HIS A 87 -6.21 11.21 -14.01
CA HIS A 87 -5.52 9.95 -13.75
C HIS A 87 -3.99 10.11 -13.64
N ARG A 88 -3.38 10.91 -14.53
CA ARG A 88 -1.92 11.18 -14.50
C ARG A 88 -1.48 12.05 -13.34
N ILE A 89 -2.36 12.94 -12.87
CA ILE A 89 -2.16 13.76 -11.67
C ILE A 89 -2.23 12.86 -10.43
N ALA A 90 -3.25 12.00 -10.32
CA ALA A 90 -3.43 11.08 -9.19
C ALA A 90 -2.20 10.16 -8.97
N GLY A 91 -1.50 9.80 -10.05
CA GLY A 91 -0.25 9.04 -9.99
C GLY A 91 0.98 9.80 -9.48
N ASP A 92 0.88 11.11 -9.25
CA ASP A 92 1.96 11.99 -8.77
C ASP A 92 1.68 12.47 -7.35
N LYS A 93 2.27 11.78 -6.37
CA LYS A 93 2.00 12.05 -4.95
C LYS A 93 2.37 13.48 -4.55
N PHE A 94 3.41 14.06 -5.14
CA PHE A 94 3.85 15.40 -4.80
C PHE A 94 2.90 16.46 -5.39
N LEU A 95 2.51 16.29 -6.65
CA LEU A 95 1.56 17.20 -7.30
C LEU A 95 0.18 17.14 -6.63
N VAL A 96 -0.31 15.95 -6.28
CA VAL A 96 -1.56 15.78 -5.53
C VAL A 96 -1.49 16.52 -4.20
N SER A 97 -0.46 16.31 -3.39
CA SER A 97 -0.32 17.02 -2.11
C SER A 97 -0.33 18.53 -2.27
N ARG A 98 0.30 19.06 -3.32
CA ARG A 98 0.29 20.49 -3.62
C ARG A 98 -1.10 21.00 -3.97
N ILE A 99 -1.80 20.33 -4.89
CA ILE A 99 -3.17 20.71 -5.30
C ILE A 99 -4.12 20.69 -4.08
N LEU A 100 -4.03 19.65 -3.24
CA LEU A 100 -4.84 19.55 -2.03
C LEU A 100 -4.55 20.70 -1.06
N ALA A 101 -3.26 21.01 -0.81
CA ALA A 101 -2.86 22.11 0.06
C ALA A 101 -3.32 23.49 -0.47
N GLU A 102 -3.17 23.72 -1.78
CA GLU A 102 -3.62 24.95 -2.46
C GLU A 102 -5.13 25.16 -2.34
N ASN A 103 -5.90 24.07 -2.11
CA ASN A 103 -7.35 24.10 -1.86
C ASN A 103 -7.71 23.98 -0.36
N GLY A 104 -6.75 24.21 0.56
CA GLY A 104 -7.01 24.24 2.00
C GLY A 104 -7.14 22.89 2.69
N LEU A 105 -6.87 21.78 1.99
CA LEU A 105 -6.90 20.45 2.60
C LEU A 105 -5.60 20.14 3.35
N PRO A 106 -5.69 19.52 4.54
CA PRO A 106 -4.51 19.19 5.33
C PRO A 106 -3.68 18.10 4.64
N VAL A 107 -2.39 18.38 4.42
CA VAL A 107 -1.43 17.41 3.89
C VAL A 107 -0.20 17.34 4.78
N PRO A 108 0.51 16.20 4.84
CA PRO A 108 1.80 16.12 5.52
C PRO A 108 2.79 17.13 4.92
N ALA A 109 3.46 17.90 5.78
CA ALA A 109 4.53 18.78 5.36
C ALA A 109 5.65 17.94 4.72
N GLY A 110 6.08 18.32 3.53
CA GLY A 110 7.02 17.52 2.75
C GLY A 110 7.49 18.23 1.51
N THR A 111 8.58 17.73 0.93
CA THR A 111 9.14 18.23 -0.32
C THR A 111 9.75 17.09 -1.14
N CYS A 112 10.02 17.37 -2.41
CA CYS A 112 10.58 16.41 -3.33
C CYS A 112 12.02 16.77 -3.67
N PHE A 113 12.87 15.75 -3.75
CA PHE A 113 14.26 15.87 -4.19
C PHE A 113 14.49 14.92 -5.37
N THR A 114 15.46 15.20 -6.21
CA THR A 114 16.02 14.18 -7.09
C THR A 114 17.08 13.35 -6.35
N VAL A 115 17.38 12.15 -6.85
CA VAL A 115 18.37 11.24 -6.22
C VAL A 115 19.76 11.89 -6.11
N ASP A 116 20.10 12.81 -7.02
CA ASP A 116 21.33 13.59 -7.04
C ASP A 116 21.37 14.75 -6.04
N GLU A 117 20.26 15.09 -5.38
CA GLU A 117 20.16 16.16 -4.37
C GLU A 117 20.27 15.64 -2.93
N VAL A 118 21.10 14.62 -2.70
CA VAL A 118 21.17 13.95 -1.38
C VAL A 118 21.65 14.88 -0.26
N GLU A 119 22.50 15.87 -0.58
CA GLU A 119 22.96 16.90 0.36
C GLU A 119 21.81 17.81 0.80
N ARG A 120 20.97 18.28 -0.15
CA ARG A 120 19.77 19.06 0.17
C ARG A 120 18.76 18.23 0.96
N ALA A 121 18.59 16.96 0.59
CA ALA A 121 17.73 16.03 1.33
C ALA A 121 18.26 15.78 2.76
N ARG A 122 19.59 15.80 2.95
CA ARG A 122 20.23 15.70 4.27
C ARG A 122 19.97 16.92 5.13
N GLU A 123 20.12 18.12 4.56
CA GLU A 123 19.81 19.37 5.25
C GLU A 123 18.34 19.38 5.71
N TYR A 124 17.42 19.01 4.81
CA TYR A 124 16.01 18.86 5.15
C TYR A 124 15.80 17.84 6.26
N PHE A 125 16.42 16.66 6.19
CA PHE A 125 16.34 15.64 7.24
C PHE A 125 16.74 16.17 8.62
N HIS A 126 17.78 17.00 8.71
CA HIS A 126 18.25 17.54 9.98
C HIS A 126 17.26 18.53 10.61
N HIS A 127 16.57 19.33 9.79
CA HIS A 127 15.64 20.38 10.26
C HIS A 127 14.18 19.92 10.36
N ALA A 128 13.79 18.88 9.63
CA ALA A 128 12.42 18.40 9.62
C ALA A 128 12.03 17.71 10.93
N GLU A 129 10.77 17.91 11.33
CA GLU A 129 10.11 17.19 12.41
C GLU A 129 10.05 15.70 12.09
N LYS A 130 10.41 14.87 13.07
CA LYS A 130 10.51 13.41 12.93
C LYS A 130 9.36 12.73 13.69
N PRO A 131 8.95 11.51 13.29
CA PRO A 131 9.54 10.69 12.24
C PRO A 131 9.19 11.15 10.81
N LEU A 132 9.96 10.67 9.83
CA LEU A 132 9.75 10.96 8.41
C LEU A 132 9.27 9.73 7.63
N VAL A 133 8.67 10.00 6.47
CA VAL A 133 8.35 9.05 5.42
C VAL A 133 9.11 9.43 4.17
N VAL A 134 9.72 8.44 3.52
CA VAL A 134 10.42 8.58 2.24
C VAL A 134 9.75 7.64 1.25
N LYS A 135 9.32 8.18 0.10
CA LYS A 135 8.60 7.42 -0.93
C LYS A 135 8.88 7.94 -2.35
N PRO A 136 8.75 7.12 -3.39
CA PRO A 136 8.85 7.57 -4.77
C PRO A 136 7.68 8.48 -5.13
N ARG A 137 7.96 9.53 -5.91
CA ARG A 137 6.94 10.50 -6.35
C ARG A 137 5.83 9.82 -7.13
N ARG A 138 6.17 8.97 -8.10
CA ARG A 138 5.23 8.20 -8.93
C ARG A 138 5.49 6.69 -8.82
N GLY A 139 4.71 5.91 -9.57
CA GLY A 139 5.10 4.57 -10.00
C GLY A 139 5.09 3.48 -8.93
N THR A 140 4.45 3.70 -7.79
CA THR A 140 4.37 2.68 -6.73
C THR A 140 2.95 2.38 -6.29
N SER A 141 2.51 1.16 -6.60
CA SER A 141 1.35 0.50 -6.02
C SER A 141 1.80 -0.44 -4.89
N GLY A 142 0.95 -0.66 -3.89
CA GLY A 142 1.22 -1.65 -2.83
C GLY A 142 2.30 -1.30 -1.80
N GLY A 143 2.87 -0.08 -1.84
CA GLY A 143 3.86 0.40 -0.86
C GLY A 143 5.31 0.07 -1.20
N LEU A 144 5.61 -0.34 -2.44
CA LEU A 144 6.99 -0.52 -2.89
C LEU A 144 7.77 0.80 -2.83
N GLY A 145 9.03 0.73 -2.39
CA GLY A 145 9.90 1.91 -2.23
C GLY A 145 9.49 2.86 -1.10
N VAL A 146 8.44 2.57 -0.34
CA VAL A 146 7.98 3.40 0.78
C VAL A 146 8.65 2.95 2.07
N THR A 147 9.30 3.87 2.78
CA THR A 147 9.81 3.65 4.13
C THR A 147 9.23 4.72 5.05
N ALA A 148 8.63 4.30 6.16
CA ALA A 148 8.00 5.17 7.15
C ALA A 148 8.65 4.98 8.53
N GLY A 149 8.46 5.95 9.43
CA GLY A 149 9.01 5.88 10.79
C GLY A 149 10.52 6.13 10.84
N ILE A 150 11.03 6.98 9.94
CA ILE A 150 12.46 7.26 9.82
C ILE A 150 12.85 8.33 10.84
N GLU A 151 13.74 7.97 11.75
CA GLU A 151 14.28 8.89 12.78
C GLU A 151 15.79 9.09 12.67
N SER A 152 16.50 8.13 12.06
CA SER A 152 17.96 8.16 11.94
C SER A 152 18.41 8.52 10.52
N TRP A 153 19.53 9.26 10.43
CA TRP A 153 20.14 9.58 9.13
C TRP A 153 20.51 8.33 8.34
N ARG A 154 20.94 7.27 9.02
CA ARG A 154 21.29 6.00 8.38
C ARG A 154 20.08 5.39 7.69
N ASP A 155 18.93 5.34 8.37
CA ASP A 155 17.70 4.80 7.80
C ASP A 155 17.16 5.71 6.70
N PHE A 156 17.24 7.03 6.89
CA PHE A 156 16.86 8.02 5.87
C PHE A 156 17.64 7.83 4.59
N ARG A 157 18.98 7.81 4.67
CA ARG A 157 19.85 7.65 3.51
C ARG A 157 19.54 6.35 2.77
N ARG A 158 19.34 5.24 3.49
CA ARG A 158 18.94 3.96 2.89
C ARG A 158 17.60 4.09 2.16
N ALA A 159 16.59 4.65 2.82
CA ALA A 159 15.25 4.81 2.26
C ALA A 159 15.24 5.73 1.04
N PHE A 160 16.04 6.81 1.05
CA PHE A 160 16.15 7.77 -0.04
C PHE A 160 16.65 7.11 -1.33
N PHE A 161 17.75 6.36 -1.24
CA PHE A 161 18.27 5.62 -2.40
C PHE A 161 17.37 4.46 -2.80
N GLU A 162 16.72 3.78 -1.85
CA GLU A 162 15.76 2.72 -2.16
C GLU A 162 14.54 3.26 -2.93
N ALA A 163 13.98 4.39 -2.50
CA ALA A 163 12.91 5.07 -3.23
C ALA A 163 13.37 5.53 -4.62
N GLY A 164 14.62 6.03 -4.72
CA GLY A 164 15.28 6.40 -5.96
C GLY A 164 15.38 5.30 -7.01
N MET A 165 15.26 4.03 -6.60
CA MET A 165 15.21 2.88 -7.53
C MET A 165 13.92 2.83 -8.36
N TYR A 166 12.84 3.45 -7.88
CA TYR A 166 11.50 3.38 -8.49
C TYR A 166 11.14 4.66 -9.23
N ASP A 167 11.62 5.81 -8.75
CA ASP A 167 11.42 7.12 -9.38
C ASP A 167 12.67 7.99 -9.13
N ARG A 168 13.10 8.76 -10.13
CA ARG A 168 14.18 9.75 -9.97
C ARG A 168 13.83 10.80 -8.91
N TYR A 169 12.55 11.07 -8.73
CA TYR A 169 12.02 12.01 -7.75
C TYR A 169 11.57 11.28 -6.49
N VAL A 170 12.17 11.65 -5.36
CA VAL A 170 11.91 11.10 -4.04
C VAL A 170 11.20 12.14 -3.18
N LEU A 171 9.99 11.81 -2.74
CA LEU A 171 9.19 12.60 -1.82
C LEU A 171 9.58 12.25 -0.37
N VAL A 172 9.91 13.28 0.40
CA VAL A 172 10.16 13.21 1.83
C VAL A 172 9.09 14.03 2.54
N GLU A 173 8.38 13.41 3.48
CA GLU A 173 7.29 14.05 4.21
C GLU A 173 7.29 13.67 5.69
N ARG A 174 6.63 14.48 6.52
CA ARG A 174 6.39 14.17 7.93
C ARG A 174 5.52 12.93 8.06
N PHE A 175 5.88 12.03 8.97
CA PHE A 175 5.03 10.91 9.34
C PHE A 175 3.83 11.43 10.15
N VAL A 176 2.63 11.04 9.72
CA VAL A 176 1.39 11.32 10.44
C VAL A 176 0.88 10.01 11.03
N SER A 177 0.74 9.97 12.36
CA SER A 177 0.10 8.86 13.06
C SER A 177 -1.42 9.00 12.98
N GLY A 178 -2.11 7.86 12.92
CA GLY A 178 -3.57 7.83 12.93
C GLY A 178 -4.13 6.57 12.29
N GLU A 179 -5.44 6.56 12.15
CA GLU A 179 -6.15 5.47 11.47
C GLU A 179 -6.08 5.62 9.95
N HIS A 180 -6.01 4.49 9.25
CA HIS A 180 -6.00 4.46 7.80
C HIS A 180 -7.44 4.27 7.29
N ILE A 181 -8.09 5.37 6.92
CA ILE A 181 -9.44 5.34 6.35
C ILE A 181 -9.33 5.52 4.83
N ARG A 182 -10.04 4.69 4.07
CA ARG A 182 -10.17 4.80 2.62
C ARG A 182 -11.58 5.23 2.29
N LEU A 183 -11.69 6.33 1.57
CA LEU A 183 -12.95 6.88 1.08
C LEU A 183 -13.12 6.50 -0.39
N LEU A 184 -14.33 6.09 -0.76
CA LEU A 184 -14.79 5.90 -2.13
C LEU A 184 -15.77 7.02 -2.45
N MET A 185 -15.34 7.92 -3.32
CA MET A 185 -16.15 9.04 -3.81
C MET A 185 -16.55 8.78 -5.26
N ILE A 186 -17.78 9.14 -5.64
CA ILE A 186 -18.17 9.31 -7.04
C ILE A 186 -18.74 10.71 -7.16
N LYS A 187 -18.13 11.52 -8.03
CA LYS A 187 -18.42 12.96 -8.12
C LYS A 187 -18.28 13.62 -6.75
N ASP A 188 -19.35 14.21 -6.24
CA ASP A 188 -19.47 14.92 -4.96
C ASP A 188 -20.01 14.05 -3.82
N GLN A 189 -20.23 12.75 -4.03
CA GLN A 189 -20.86 11.88 -3.05
C GLN A 189 -19.89 10.83 -2.47
N LEU A 190 -19.85 10.74 -1.14
CA LEU A 190 -19.20 9.64 -0.42
C LEU A 190 -20.08 8.39 -0.47
N LEU A 191 -19.61 7.34 -1.15
CA LEU A 191 -20.32 6.07 -1.24
C LEU A 191 -19.92 5.10 -0.14
N SER A 192 -18.65 5.09 0.23
CA SER A 192 -18.14 4.20 1.27
C SER A 192 -16.90 4.74 1.94
N ALA A 193 -16.80 4.58 3.26
CA ALA A 193 -15.60 4.73 4.03
C ALA A 193 -15.26 3.38 4.69
N VAL A 194 -14.00 2.97 4.56
CA VAL A 194 -13.52 1.75 5.19
C VAL A 194 -12.22 1.99 5.95
N ARG A 195 -12.15 1.49 7.19
CA ARG A 195 -10.96 1.51 8.02
C ARG A 195 -10.11 0.27 7.72
N ARG A 196 -8.83 0.48 7.45
CA ARG A 196 -7.86 -0.61 7.22
C ARG A 196 -7.12 -0.92 8.50
N VAL A 197 -7.36 -2.11 9.04
CA VAL A 197 -6.78 -2.54 10.31
C VAL A 197 -5.63 -3.52 10.05
N PRO A 198 -4.41 -3.26 10.56
CA PRO A 198 -3.31 -4.22 10.46
C PRO A 198 -3.67 -5.57 11.09
N ALA A 199 -3.03 -6.64 10.63
CA ALA A 199 -3.29 -7.97 11.20
C ALA A 199 -3.05 -7.96 12.71
N PHE A 200 -4.02 -8.47 13.47
CA PHE A 200 -3.93 -8.61 14.91
C PHE A 200 -4.45 -9.96 15.37
N LEU A 201 -4.13 -10.31 16.61
CA LEU A 201 -4.61 -11.49 17.31
C LEU A 201 -5.21 -11.05 18.64
N ILE A 202 -6.19 -11.81 19.13
CA ILE A 202 -6.69 -11.68 20.50
C ILE A 202 -6.11 -12.84 21.31
N GLY A 203 -5.42 -12.52 22.39
CA GLY A 203 -4.89 -13.50 23.32
C GLY A 203 -6.01 -14.32 23.96
N ASP A 204 -5.75 -15.61 24.17
CA ASP A 204 -6.63 -16.52 24.91
C ASP A 204 -6.00 -16.98 26.23
N GLY A 205 -4.83 -16.43 26.59
CA GLY A 205 -4.07 -16.80 27.79
C GLY A 205 -3.44 -18.20 27.77
N ARG A 206 -3.57 -18.96 26.67
CA ARG A 206 -3.15 -20.38 26.61
C ARG A 206 -2.25 -20.68 25.42
N ARG A 207 -2.56 -20.13 24.25
CA ARG A 207 -1.88 -20.43 22.99
C ARG A 207 -0.79 -19.40 22.69
N SER A 208 0.33 -19.89 22.15
CA SER A 208 1.37 -18.98 21.65
C SER A 208 0.87 -18.21 20.42
N ILE A 209 1.50 -17.05 20.16
CA ILE A 209 1.22 -16.24 18.96
C ILE A 209 1.28 -17.09 17.68
N ARG A 210 2.25 -18.01 17.55
CA ARG A 210 2.31 -18.93 16.40
C ARG A 210 1.05 -19.78 16.26
N ARG A 211 0.54 -20.34 17.37
CA ARG A 211 -0.68 -21.16 17.37
C ARG A 211 -1.93 -20.33 17.08
N LEU A 212 -2.02 -19.11 17.62
CA LEU A 212 -3.10 -18.17 17.33
C LEU A 212 -3.14 -17.78 15.83
N ILE A 213 -1.98 -17.59 15.19
CA ILE A 213 -1.89 -17.34 13.74
C ILE A 213 -2.41 -18.54 12.94
N GLN A 214 -1.95 -19.75 13.29
CA GLN A 214 -2.40 -20.98 12.61
C GLN A 214 -3.92 -21.13 12.69
N GLU A 215 -4.48 -20.91 13.88
CA GLU A 215 -5.93 -20.99 14.10
C GLU A 215 -6.69 -19.93 13.31
N THR A 216 -6.22 -18.69 13.33
CA THR A 216 -6.83 -17.59 12.58
C THR A 216 -6.83 -17.88 11.08
N ASN A 217 -5.70 -18.38 10.54
CA ASN A 217 -5.59 -18.72 9.13
C ASN A 217 -6.49 -19.90 8.74
N ARG A 218 -6.63 -20.90 9.62
CA ARG A 218 -7.56 -22.03 9.43
C ARG A 218 -9.00 -21.53 9.33
N ARG A 219 -9.43 -20.65 10.23
CA ARG A 219 -10.76 -20.03 10.18
C ARG A 219 -10.98 -19.21 8.90
N ARG A 220 -9.99 -18.40 8.49
CA ARG A 220 -10.06 -17.62 7.25
C ARG A 220 -10.20 -18.50 6.01
N ALA A 221 -9.48 -19.62 5.96
CA ALA A 221 -9.57 -20.58 4.85
C ALA A 221 -10.93 -21.29 4.78
N ALA A 222 -11.52 -21.64 5.93
CA ALA A 222 -12.83 -22.26 6.02
C ALA A 222 -14.00 -21.29 5.80
N SER A 223 -13.77 -19.98 5.93
CA SER A 223 -14.82 -18.97 5.75
C SER A 223 -15.33 -18.92 4.32
N GLN A 224 -16.66 -18.87 4.17
CA GLN A 224 -17.36 -18.62 2.91
C GLN A 224 -17.58 -17.12 2.64
N GLN A 225 -17.12 -16.23 3.54
CA GLN A 225 -17.26 -14.79 3.39
C GLN A 225 -16.54 -14.28 2.13
N PHE A 226 -17.21 -13.40 1.39
CA PHE A 226 -16.64 -12.67 0.27
C PHE A 226 -16.51 -11.16 0.60
N PRO A 227 -15.37 -10.51 0.29
CA PRO A 227 -14.12 -11.13 -0.17
C PRO A 227 -13.46 -11.95 0.95
N ARG A 228 -12.82 -13.07 0.57
CA ARG A 228 -12.09 -13.89 1.54
C ARG A 228 -10.92 -13.12 2.15
N LEU A 229 -10.77 -13.21 3.46
CA LEU A 229 -9.62 -12.64 4.17
C LEU A 229 -8.35 -13.43 3.85
N TRP A 230 -7.28 -12.72 3.54
CA TRP A 230 -5.97 -13.31 3.27
C TRP A 230 -5.34 -13.88 4.55
N PRO A 231 -4.50 -14.93 4.46
CA PRO A 231 -3.82 -15.47 5.62
C PRO A 231 -2.78 -14.49 6.18
N ILE A 232 -2.60 -14.51 7.49
CA ILE A 232 -1.50 -13.84 8.18
C ILE A 232 -0.22 -14.65 7.90
N ARG A 233 0.65 -14.13 7.04
CA ARG A 233 1.95 -14.75 6.71
C ARG A 233 3.02 -14.36 7.73
N ILE A 234 3.74 -15.34 8.27
CA ILE A 234 4.90 -15.10 9.14
C ILE A 234 6.07 -14.64 8.27
N ASN A 235 6.43 -13.36 8.35
CA ASN A 235 7.53 -12.75 7.61
C ASN A 235 8.35 -11.81 8.53
N ASN A 236 9.32 -11.09 7.96
CA ASN A 236 10.17 -10.18 8.74
C ASN A 236 9.40 -9.00 9.34
N ASP A 237 8.43 -8.42 8.62
CA ASP A 237 7.55 -7.37 9.18
C ASP A 237 6.84 -7.87 10.46
N LEU A 238 6.31 -9.10 10.43
CA LEU A 238 5.68 -9.68 11.61
C LEU A 238 6.67 -9.87 12.77
N LYS A 239 7.86 -10.43 12.50
CA LYS A 239 8.88 -10.65 13.52
C LYS A 239 9.35 -9.32 14.14
N LEU A 240 9.53 -8.29 13.33
CA LEU A 240 9.91 -6.95 13.79
C LEU A 240 8.80 -6.29 14.60
N THR A 241 7.55 -6.41 14.15
CA THR A 241 6.37 -5.89 14.84
C THR A 241 6.23 -6.49 16.24
N LEU A 242 6.43 -7.81 16.37
CA LEU A 242 6.42 -8.48 17.67
C LEU A 242 7.58 -8.04 18.56
N ARG A 243 8.80 -7.96 18.01
CA ARG A 243 9.99 -7.52 18.78
C ARG A 243 9.84 -6.11 19.35
N ARG A 244 9.22 -5.19 18.60
CA ARG A 244 8.92 -3.82 19.08
C ARG A 244 7.97 -3.80 20.28
N GLN A 245 7.19 -4.86 20.48
CA GLN A 245 6.29 -5.06 21.61
C GLN A 245 6.91 -5.99 22.68
N SER A 246 8.20 -6.31 22.59
CA SER A 246 8.87 -7.29 23.45
C SER A 246 8.24 -8.70 23.41
N LEU A 247 7.61 -9.05 22.28
CA LEU A 247 6.95 -10.33 22.04
C LEU A 247 7.73 -11.18 21.02
N THR A 248 7.48 -12.49 21.05
CA THR A 248 7.98 -13.45 20.08
C THR A 248 6.87 -14.39 19.63
N LEU A 249 7.12 -15.19 18.59
CA LEU A 249 6.18 -16.23 18.15
C LEU A 249 5.85 -17.27 19.25
N ARG A 250 6.69 -17.38 20.29
CA ARG A 250 6.49 -18.29 21.43
C ARG A 250 5.70 -17.65 22.58
N SER A 251 5.60 -16.32 22.62
CA SER A 251 4.87 -15.61 23.65
C SER A 251 3.40 -16.02 23.67
N VAL A 252 2.81 -16.09 24.86
CA VAL A 252 1.39 -16.38 25.10
C VAL A 252 0.74 -15.09 25.62
N PRO A 253 -0.02 -14.36 24.78
CA PRO A 253 -0.70 -13.14 25.21
C PRO A 253 -1.82 -13.47 26.21
N PRO A 254 -1.99 -12.70 27.31
CA PRO A 254 -3.13 -12.82 28.21
C PRO A 254 -4.47 -12.79 27.49
N ALA A 255 -5.48 -13.41 28.10
CA ALA A 255 -6.83 -13.45 27.56
C ALA A 255 -7.36 -12.02 27.33
N GLY A 256 -7.89 -11.75 26.13
CA GLY A 256 -8.42 -10.44 25.75
C GLY A 256 -7.39 -9.43 25.24
N GLN A 257 -6.07 -9.68 25.40
CA GLN A 257 -5.05 -8.76 24.89
C GLN A 257 -5.04 -8.73 23.36
N LYS A 258 -5.25 -7.55 22.77
CA LYS A 258 -5.07 -7.33 21.33
C LYS A 258 -3.59 -7.14 21.01
N VAL A 259 -3.04 -8.02 20.18
CA VAL A 259 -1.64 -7.97 19.73
C VAL A 259 -1.60 -7.73 18.24
N TYR A 260 -1.11 -6.56 17.82
CA TYR A 260 -0.84 -6.30 16.40
C TYR A 260 0.39 -7.09 15.96
N VAL A 261 0.26 -7.84 14.87
CA VAL A 261 1.32 -8.71 14.35
C VAL A 261 1.87 -8.24 13.01
N LYS A 262 1.39 -7.11 12.49
CA LYS A 262 1.90 -6.43 11.29
C LYS A 262 1.85 -4.92 11.49
N THR A 263 2.79 -4.19 10.89
CA THR A 263 2.67 -2.74 10.76
C THR A 263 1.84 -2.33 9.53
N ILE A 264 1.86 -3.16 8.49
CA ILE A 264 1.19 -2.87 7.21
C ILE A 264 -0.31 -3.21 7.31
N CYS A 265 -1.17 -2.25 7.00
CA CYS A 265 -2.64 -2.40 6.98
C CYS A 265 -3.21 -3.00 5.66
N ASN A 266 -2.38 -3.70 4.89
CA ASN A 266 -2.79 -4.28 3.61
C ASN A 266 -3.53 -5.60 3.81
N GLY A 267 -4.66 -5.78 3.11
CA GLY A 267 -5.46 -6.99 3.13
C GLY A 267 -4.63 -8.24 2.84
N HIS A 268 -3.84 -8.23 1.75
CA HIS A 268 -2.91 -9.31 1.36
C HIS A 268 -1.89 -9.71 2.42
N GLN A 269 -1.60 -8.83 3.38
CA GLN A 269 -0.68 -9.09 4.50
C GLN A 269 -1.40 -9.62 5.75
N GLY A 270 -2.70 -9.94 5.62
CA GLY A 270 -3.54 -10.46 6.69
C GLY A 270 -4.30 -9.39 7.48
N GLY A 271 -4.24 -8.12 7.05
CA GLY A 271 -5.08 -7.06 7.60
C GLY A 271 -6.56 -7.30 7.29
N ILE A 272 -7.43 -6.59 8.00
CA ILE A 272 -8.88 -6.60 7.78
C ILE A 272 -9.35 -5.21 7.38
N VAL A 273 -10.56 -5.16 6.84
CA VAL A 273 -11.23 -3.92 6.46
C VAL A 273 -12.54 -3.86 7.25
N GLU A 274 -12.76 -2.74 7.91
CA GLU A 274 -13.98 -2.46 8.68
C GLU A 274 -14.77 -1.37 7.95
N GLU A 275 -16.06 -1.61 7.72
CA GLU A 275 -16.97 -0.61 7.18
C GLU A 275 -17.20 0.48 8.23
N VAL A 276 -17.03 1.75 7.87
CA VAL A 276 -17.15 2.88 8.80
C VAL A 276 -17.91 4.08 8.21
N THR A 277 -18.61 3.95 7.08
CA THR A 277 -19.30 5.07 6.41
C THR A 277 -20.30 5.76 7.33
N ARG A 278 -21.00 5.00 8.18
CA ARG A 278 -22.04 5.54 9.07
C ARG A 278 -21.49 6.23 10.33
N ILE A 279 -20.21 6.06 10.63
CA ILE A 279 -19.59 6.54 11.87
C ILE A 279 -18.44 7.52 11.62
N ILE A 280 -18.14 7.83 10.36
CA ILE A 280 -17.18 8.87 10.01
C ILE A 280 -17.81 10.24 10.26
N HIS A 281 -16.99 11.22 10.67
CA HIS A 281 -17.45 12.60 10.81
C HIS A 281 -18.01 13.10 9.46
N PRO A 282 -19.16 13.81 9.44
CA PRO A 282 -19.75 14.40 8.24
C PRO A 282 -18.81 15.34 7.48
#